data_AF-A0A2V7WYX7-F1
#
_entry.id   AF-A0A2V7WYX7-F1
#
_cell.length_a   1.000
_cell.length_b   1.000
_cell.length_c   1.000
_cell.angle_alpha   90.00
_cell.angle_beta   90.00
_cell.angle_gamma   90.00
#
_symmetry.space_group_name_H-M   'P 1'
#
loop_
_entity.id
_entity.type
_entity.pdbx_description
1 polymer ?
#
loop_
_entity_poly.entity_id
_entity_poly.type
_entity_poly.pdbx_seq_one_letter_code
_entity_poly.pdbx_strand_id
1 'polypeptide(L)'
;MLMATLGLYQLYWFYKQWDRVRDAGDNVAPAPRSLFSIVFCYSLFRRIIDSTHAVGVATRLPPSLLAVGFIVSSLMWRAAGSASFLGFLAFVPLVAAQRIANAVALGQGSTEDRNTRLTWLNWVGVVVAGTLIALLALATLLQNSGLGQPPTSKAYLSFVASVVNKTLPKKLDSETELVETEGLDGVLVYRYRMVNRSANEMDAGRLVRDVRPSLVTEACTSQTRQTLLDRGVTVRHSYRDKDGREVVAIDIVAADCADYVR
;
A
#
# COMPACT_ATOMS: atom_id res chain seq x y z
N MET A 1 -1.86 -10.20 17.10
CA MET A 1 -1.87 -11.68 17.07
C MET A 1 -1.87 -12.24 15.64
N LEU A 2 -2.76 -11.80 14.72
CA LEU A 2 -2.73 -12.27 13.31
C LEU A 2 -1.43 -11.96 12.56
N MET A 3 -0.87 -10.75 12.70
CA MET A 3 0.36 -10.35 11.98
C MET A 3 1.62 -11.02 12.53
N ALA A 4 1.78 -11.04 13.86
CA ALA A 4 2.96 -11.61 14.51
C ALA A 4 3.09 -13.14 14.34
N THR A 5 2.00 -13.83 14.00
CA THR A 5 1.99 -15.28 13.81
C THR A 5 1.61 -15.70 12.38
N LEU A 6 1.50 -14.76 11.43
CA LEU A 6 1.03 -15.03 10.06
C LEU A 6 -0.30 -15.82 10.01
N GLY A 7 -1.20 -15.57 10.96
CA GLY A 7 -2.47 -16.31 11.09
C GLY A 7 -2.35 -17.72 11.69
N LEU A 8 -1.14 -18.23 11.96
CA LEU A 8 -0.93 -19.58 12.52
C LEU A 8 -1.58 -19.73 13.90
N TYR A 9 -1.58 -18.68 14.72
CA TYR A 9 -2.25 -18.74 16.01
C TYR A 9 -3.77 -18.92 15.87
N GLN A 10 -4.39 -18.27 14.89
CA GLN A 10 -5.82 -18.44 14.63
C GLN A 10 -6.13 -19.89 14.23
N LEU A 11 -5.32 -20.47 13.35
CA LEU A 11 -5.46 -21.88 12.95
C LEU A 11 -5.28 -22.83 14.14
N TYR A 12 -4.24 -22.61 14.96
CA TYR A 12 -4.00 -23.35 16.19
C TYR A 12 -5.15 -23.23 17.19
N TRP A 13 -5.71 -22.03 17.35
CA TRP A 13 -6.83 -21.78 18.24
C TRP A 13 -8.06 -22.61 17.82
N PHE A 14 -8.44 -22.53 16.53
CA PHE A 14 -9.54 -23.35 16.01
C PHE A 14 -9.27 -24.85 16.20
N TYR A 15 -8.03 -25.29 15.98
CA TYR A 15 -7.64 -26.67 16.20
C TYR A 15 -7.89 -27.08 17.63
N LYS A 16 -7.38 -26.33 18.63
CA LYS A 16 -7.58 -26.66 20.04
C LYS A 16 -9.04 -26.61 20.48
N GLN A 17 -9.88 -25.77 19.88
CA GLN A 17 -11.32 -25.78 20.19
C GLN A 17 -12.00 -27.03 19.63
N TRP A 18 -11.70 -27.42 18.38
CA TRP A 18 -12.24 -28.65 17.80
C TRP A 18 -11.70 -29.93 18.45
N ASP A 19 -10.45 -29.91 18.90
CA ASP A 19 -9.79 -30.95 19.69
C ASP A 19 -10.60 -31.20 20.99
N ARG A 20 -10.97 -30.14 21.70
CA ARG A 20 -11.84 -30.24 22.90
C ARG A 20 -13.24 -30.79 22.59
N VAL A 21 -13.83 -30.38 21.47
CA VAL A 21 -15.15 -30.91 21.04
C VAL A 21 -15.06 -32.42 20.76
N ARG A 22 -13.96 -32.87 20.15
CA ARG A 22 -13.69 -34.30 19.94
C ARG A 22 -13.53 -35.03 21.28
N ASP A 23 -12.74 -34.46 22.19
CA ASP A 23 -12.48 -35.07 23.50
C ASP A 23 -13.75 -35.12 24.38
N ALA A 24 -14.72 -34.23 24.15
CA ALA A 24 -16.04 -34.26 24.77
C ALA A 24 -16.97 -35.37 24.21
N GLY A 25 -16.52 -36.16 23.21
CA GLY A 25 -17.22 -37.32 22.68
C GLY A 25 -17.84 -37.13 21.30
N ASP A 26 -17.74 -35.95 20.68
CA ASP A 26 -18.28 -35.74 19.33
C ASP A 26 -17.33 -36.31 18.26
N ASN A 27 -17.90 -36.98 17.25
CA ASN A 27 -17.13 -37.46 16.11
C ASN A 27 -16.78 -36.31 15.14
N VAL A 28 -15.64 -35.67 15.37
CA VAL A 28 -15.19 -34.49 14.62
C VAL A 28 -13.70 -34.61 14.26
N ALA A 29 -13.33 -34.11 13.09
CA ALA A 29 -11.94 -34.02 12.65
C ALA A 29 -11.41 -32.58 12.87
N PRO A 30 -10.53 -32.33 13.86
CA PRO A 30 -10.12 -30.97 14.22
C PRO A 30 -9.30 -30.25 13.15
N ALA A 31 -8.35 -30.94 12.51
CA ALA A 31 -7.47 -30.35 11.50
C ALA A 31 -8.23 -29.77 10.29
N PRO A 32 -9.09 -30.52 9.57
CA PRO A 32 -9.81 -29.97 8.43
C PRO A 32 -10.80 -28.87 8.84
N ARG A 33 -11.47 -28.99 10.00
CA ARG A 33 -12.39 -27.94 10.46
C ARG A 33 -11.68 -26.64 10.85
N SER A 34 -10.39 -26.71 11.18
CA SER A 34 -9.57 -25.54 11.47
C SER A 34 -9.08 -24.88 10.18
N LEU A 35 -8.66 -25.69 9.20
CA LEU A 35 -8.27 -25.20 7.88
C LEU A 35 -9.44 -24.49 7.18
N PHE A 36 -10.65 -25.05 7.29
CA PHE A 36 -11.88 -24.46 6.79
C PHE A 36 -12.64 -23.68 7.87
N SER A 37 -11.93 -22.95 8.73
CA SER A 37 -12.52 -22.21 9.86
C SER A 37 -13.66 -21.27 9.46
N ILE A 38 -13.61 -20.64 8.28
CA ILE A 38 -14.70 -19.78 7.76
C ILE A 38 -16.02 -20.55 7.62
N VAL A 39 -15.97 -21.80 7.19
CA VAL A 39 -17.16 -22.66 7.01
C VAL A 39 -17.67 -23.15 8.36
N PHE A 40 -16.75 -23.55 9.26
CA PHE A 40 -17.11 -24.22 10.50
C PHE A 40 -17.24 -23.28 11.72
N CYS A 41 -16.88 -22.00 11.61
CA CYS A 41 -16.89 -21.08 12.76
C CYS A 41 -18.26 -20.95 13.41
N TYR A 42 -19.34 -20.88 12.63
CA TYR A 42 -20.70 -20.81 13.16
C TYR A 42 -21.03 -22.03 14.02
N SER A 43 -20.75 -23.24 13.52
CA SER A 43 -21.00 -24.48 14.25
C SER A 43 -20.18 -24.57 15.54
N LEU A 44 -18.95 -24.03 15.54
CA LEU A 44 -18.12 -23.97 16.73
C LEU A 44 -18.67 -22.97 17.76
N PHE A 45 -18.98 -21.74 17.33
CA PHE A 45 -19.49 -20.70 18.22
C PHE A 45 -20.85 -21.09 18.81
N ARG A 46 -21.69 -21.78 18.05
CA ARG A 46 -22.95 -22.34 18.55
C ARG A 46 -22.70 -23.30 19.70
N ARG A 47 -21.77 -24.26 19.54
CA ARG A 47 -21.41 -25.20 20.62
C ARG A 47 -20.88 -24.49 21.87
N ILE A 48 -20.02 -23.48 21.70
CA ILE A 48 -19.49 -22.70 22.83
C ILE A 48 -20.62 -21.98 23.59
N ILE A 49 -21.57 -21.38 22.88
CA ILE A 49 -22.73 -20.70 23.49
C ILE A 49 -23.69 -21.72 24.11
N ASP A 50 -23.99 -22.83 23.43
CA ASP A 50 -24.93 -23.85 23.94
C ASP A 50 -24.42 -24.45 25.27
N SER A 51 -23.10 -24.62 25.42
CA SER A 51 -22.47 -25.08 26.66
C SER A 51 -22.66 -24.12 27.86
N THR A 52 -23.06 -22.87 27.63
CA THR A 52 -23.31 -21.91 28.72
C THR A 52 -24.57 -22.26 29.51
N HIS A 53 -25.55 -22.90 28.88
CA HIS A 53 -26.79 -23.33 29.51
C HIS A 53 -26.56 -24.42 30.56
N ALA A 54 -25.59 -25.32 30.34
CA ALA A 54 -25.27 -26.41 31.25
C ALA A 54 -24.66 -25.92 32.59
N VAL A 55 -24.15 -24.69 32.62
CA VAL A 55 -23.34 -24.15 33.72
C VAL A 55 -23.94 -22.84 34.28
N GLY A 56 -25.07 -22.39 33.73
CA GLY A 56 -25.75 -21.16 34.18
C GLY A 56 -24.99 -19.86 33.84
N VAL A 57 -24.11 -19.87 32.84
CA VAL A 57 -23.37 -18.67 32.41
C VAL A 57 -24.28 -17.80 31.54
N ALA A 58 -24.65 -16.62 32.02
CA ALA A 58 -25.48 -15.69 31.23
C ALA A 58 -24.69 -15.10 30.05
N THR A 59 -25.17 -15.31 28.82
CA THR A 59 -24.62 -14.68 27.62
C THR A 59 -25.71 -13.99 26.81
N ARG A 60 -25.40 -12.80 26.27
CA ARG A 60 -26.31 -12.02 25.40
C ARG A 60 -25.88 -12.04 23.93
N LEU A 61 -24.76 -12.70 23.62
CA LEU A 61 -24.16 -12.71 22.29
C LEU A 61 -24.66 -13.95 21.53
N PRO A 62 -25.44 -13.79 20.46
CA PRO A 62 -25.87 -14.94 19.67
C PRO A 62 -24.68 -15.49 18.85
N PRO A 63 -24.63 -16.81 18.61
CA PRO A 63 -23.58 -17.44 17.79
C PRO A 63 -23.46 -16.83 16.38
N SER A 64 -24.58 -16.37 15.82
CA SER A 64 -24.65 -15.74 14.51
C SER A 64 -23.87 -14.43 14.46
N LEU A 65 -23.93 -13.60 15.50
CA LEU A 65 -23.21 -12.32 15.53
C LEU A 65 -21.70 -12.54 15.57
N LEU A 66 -21.23 -13.53 16.34
CA LEU A 66 -19.82 -13.92 16.37
C LEU A 66 -19.35 -14.44 15.01
N ALA A 67 -20.16 -15.30 14.37
CA ALA A 67 -19.83 -15.88 13.06
C ALA A 67 -19.78 -14.82 11.97
N VAL A 68 -20.80 -13.95 11.87
CA VAL A 68 -20.86 -12.87 10.88
C VAL A 68 -19.71 -11.91 11.09
N GLY A 69 -19.45 -11.46 12.31
CA GLY A 69 -18.32 -10.57 12.60
C GLY A 69 -16.99 -11.20 12.19
N PHE A 70 -16.78 -12.49 12.50
CA PHE A 70 -15.56 -13.18 12.11
C PHE A 70 -15.41 -13.32 10.60
N ILE A 71 -16.47 -13.73 9.89
CA ILE A 71 -16.45 -13.92 8.43
C ILE A 71 -16.25 -12.59 7.72
N VAL A 72 -17.02 -11.55 8.07
CA VAL A 72 -16.94 -10.23 7.44
C VAL A 72 -15.53 -9.68 7.62
N SER A 73 -15.02 -9.61 8.85
CA SER A 73 -13.64 -9.16 9.09
C SER A 73 -12.62 -10.02 8.33
N SER A 74 -12.75 -11.35 8.34
CA SER A 74 -11.81 -12.24 7.62
C SER A 74 -11.85 -12.09 6.10
N LEU A 75 -12.87 -11.47 5.52
CA LEU A 75 -12.97 -11.19 4.08
C LEU A 75 -12.53 -9.76 3.70
N MET A 76 -12.38 -8.86 4.68
CA MET A 76 -12.02 -7.46 4.42
C MET A 76 -10.63 -7.29 3.81
N TRP A 77 -9.73 -8.27 3.90
CA TRP A 77 -8.42 -8.21 3.23
C TRP A 77 -8.53 -8.03 1.70
N ARG A 78 -9.67 -8.40 1.09
CA ARG A 78 -9.94 -8.22 -0.35
C ARG A 78 -10.47 -6.83 -0.70
N ALA A 79 -10.80 -6.01 0.29
CA ALA A 79 -11.33 -4.67 0.06
C ALA A 79 -10.22 -3.74 -0.44
N ALA A 80 -10.56 -2.86 -1.38
CA ALA A 80 -9.62 -1.86 -1.87
C ALA A 80 -9.40 -0.74 -0.84
N GLY A 81 -8.21 -0.16 -0.85
CA GLY A 81 -7.87 0.99 -0.01
C GLY A 81 -7.89 0.70 1.48
N SER A 82 -8.28 1.69 2.28
CA SER A 82 -8.22 1.65 3.75
C SER A 82 -9.23 0.69 4.39
N ALA A 83 -10.25 0.24 3.65
CA ALA A 83 -11.20 -0.77 4.15
C ALA A 83 -10.52 -2.12 4.44
N SER A 84 -9.40 -2.42 3.77
CA SER A 84 -8.61 -3.64 4.02
C SER A 84 -8.13 -3.77 5.47
N PHE A 85 -7.93 -2.64 6.17
CA PHE A 85 -7.54 -2.62 7.58
C PHE A 85 -8.63 -3.18 8.52
N LEU A 86 -9.90 -3.24 8.09
CA LEU A 86 -10.94 -3.89 8.88
C LEU A 86 -10.70 -5.41 9.01
N GLY A 87 -9.85 -5.98 8.16
CA GLY A 87 -9.37 -7.36 8.30
C GLY A 87 -8.71 -7.64 9.64
N PHE A 88 -8.08 -6.62 10.23
CA PHE A 88 -7.44 -6.74 11.54
C PHE A 88 -8.42 -6.96 12.68
N LEU A 89 -9.72 -6.70 12.49
CA LEU A 89 -10.72 -6.87 13.55
C LEU A 89 -11.22 -8.32 13.71
N ALA A 90 -10.73 -9.27 12.91
CA ALA A 90 -11.13 -10.67 12.99
C ALA A 90 -10.86 -11.32 14.36
N PHE A 91 -9.94 -10.77 15.17
CA PHE A 91 -9.70 -11.26 16.53
C PHE A 91 -10.82 -10.88 17.52
N VAL A 92 -11.60 -9.82 17.27
CA VAL A 92 -12.64 -9.34 18.20
C VAL A 92 -13.68 -10.43 18.51
N PRO A 93 -14.32 -11.08 17.52
CA PRO A 93 -15.25 -12.18 17.78
C PRO A 93 -14.56 -13.39 18.42
N LEU A 94 -13.28 -13.67 18.08
CA LEU A 94 -12.53 -14.77 18.69
C LEU A 94 -12.23 -14.51 20.18
N VAL A 95 -11.89 -13.27 20.55
CA VAL A 95 -11.71 -12.87 21.95
C VAL A 95 -13.03 -12.98 22.71
N ALA A 96 -14.14 -12.54 22.12
CA ALA A 96 -15.47 -12.71 22.73
C ALA A 96 -15.80 -14.20 22.94
N ALA A 97 -15.61 -15.04 21.94
CA ALA A 97 -15.80 -16.48 22.04
C ALA A 97 -14.88 -17.12 23.10
N GLN A 98 -13.61 -16.74 23.15
CA GLN A 98 -12.65 -17.24 24.14
C GLN A 98 -13.05 -16.83 25.58
N ARG A 99 -13.56 -15.61 25.78
CA ARG A 99 -14.04 -15.18 27.10
C ARG A 99 -15.22 -16.02 27.58
N ILE A 100 -16.13 -16.37 26.68
CA ILE A 100 -17.27 -17.24 26.98
C ILE A 100 -16.80 -18.66 27.29
N ALA A 101 -15.93 -19.23 26.44
CA ALA A 101 -15.34 -20.56 26.67
C ALA A 101 -14.61 -20.63 28.02
N ASN A 102 -13.85 -19.60 28.38
CA ASN A 102 -13.19 -19.50 29.70
C ASN A 102 -14.20 -19.44 30.85
N ALA A 103 -15.33 -18.74 30.69
CA ALA A 103 -16.37 -18.66 31.73
C ALA A 103 -17.07 -20.02 31.94
N VAL A 104 -17.36 -20.73 30.85
CA VAL A 104 -17.91 -22.10 30.90
C VAL A 104 -16.94 -23.05 31.61
N ALA A 105 -15.65 -23.01 31.23
CA ALA A 105 -14.63 -23.86 31.85
C ALA A 105 -14.51 -23.63 33.37
N LEU A 106 -14.60 -22.37 33.83
CA LEU A 106 -14.60 -22.05 35.27
C LEU A 106 -15.80 -22.63 35.99
N GLY A 107 -17.00 -22.49 35.43
CA GLY A 107 -18.19 -23.04 36.07
C GLY A 107 -18.23 -24.57 36.05
N GLN A 108 -17.44 -25.21 35.18
CA GLN A 108 -17.16 -26.66 35.21
C GLN A 108 -16.04 -27.04 36.19
N GLY A 109 -15.44 -26.09 36.91
CA GLY A 109 -14.39 -26.33 37.89
C GLY A 109 -12.97 -26.47 37.32
N SER A 110 -12.74 -26.04 36.08
CA SER A 110 -11.39 -26.11 35.47
C SER A 110 -10.38 -25.22 36.21
N THR A 111 -9.18 -25.78 36.44
CA THR A 111 -8.02 -25.10 37.03
C THR A 111 -6.97 -24.72 35.97
N GLU A 112 -7.27 -24.88 34.67
CA GLU A 112 -6.34 -24.53 33.58
C GLU A 112 -5.94 -23.04 33.65
N ASP A 113 -4.66 -22.77 33.37
CA ASP A 113 -4.16 -21.39 33.32
C ASP A 113 -4.81 -20.63 32.16
N ARG A 114 -5.42 -19.49 32.50
CA ARG A 114 -6.18 -18.63 31.59
C ARG A 114 -5.32 -17.58 30.89
N ASN A 115 -4.00 -17.62 31.12
CA ASN A 115 -3.03 -16.66 30.58
C ASN A 115 -3.46 -15.20 30.87
N THR A 116 -3.90 -14.96 32.11
CA THR A 116 -4.40 -13.66 32.58
C THR A 116 -3.28 -12.68 32.92
N ARG A 117 -2.03 -13.13 32.91
CA ARG A 117 -0.84 -12.35 33.22
C ARG A 117 0.12 -12.40 32.05
N LEU A 118 0.59 -11.23 31.62
CA LEU A 118 1.66 -11.13 30.65
C LEU A 118 3.00 -11.26 31.37
N THR A 119 3.78 -12.29 31.04
CA THR A 119 5.17 -12.40 31.46
C THR A 119 6.02 -11.32 30.77
N TRP A 120 7.20 -11.03 31.33
CA TRP A 120 8.13 -10.08 30.72
C TRP A 120 8.56 -10.48 29.30
N LEU A 121 8.64 -11.79 29.01
CA LEU A 121 8.89 -12.31 27.66
C LEU A 121 7.80 -11.90 26.66
N ASN A 122 6.53 -11.86 27.09
CA ASN A 122 5.45 -11.37 26.25
C ASN A 122 5.65 -9.88 25.92
N TRP A 123 6.07 -9.08 26.89
CA TRP A 123 6.37 -7.67 26.69
C TRP A 123 7.54 -7.45 25.73
N VAL A 124 8.61 -8.23 25.86
CA VAL A 124 9.73 -8.20 24.90
C VAL A 124 9.23 -8.50 23.50
N GLY A 125 8.41 -9.55 23.33
CA GLY A 125 7.82 -9.88 22.03
C GLY A 125 6.96 -8.75 21.44
N VAL A 126 6.12 -8.10 22.27
CA VAL A 126 5.30 -6.96 21.86
C VAL A 126 6.16 -5.78 21.41
N VAL A 127 7.20 -5.43 22.17
CA VAL A 127 8.10 -4.32 21.83
C VAL A 127 8.87 -4.59 20.55
N VAL A 128 9.44 -5.79 20.39
CA VAL A 128 10.19 -6.18 19.18
C VAL A 128 9.28 -6.16 17.96
N ALA A 129 8.11 -6.81 18.03
CA ALA A 129 7.18 -6.84 16.91
C ALA A 129 6.62 -5.45 16.57
N GLY A 130 6.29 -4.65 17.60
CA GLY A 130 5.81 -3.27 17.41
C GLY A 130 6.87 -2.38 16.77
N THR A 131 8.12 -2.48 17.21
CA THR A 131 9.24 -1.72 16.63
C THR A 131 9.49 -2.12 15.18
N LEU A 132 9.48 -3.42 14.87
CA LEU A 132 9.66 -3.91 13.50
C LEU A 132 8.55 -3.37 12.56
N ILE A 133 7.29 -3.41 13.00
CA ILE A 133 6.15 -2.87 12.24
C ILE A 133 6.29 -1.36 12.03
N ALA A 134 6.70 -0.62 13.08
CA ALA A 134 6.93 0.82 12.98
C ALA A 134 8.06 1.16 11.99
N LEU A 135 9.15 0.40 11.99
CA LEU A 135 10.25 0.56 11.04
C LEU A 135 9.83 0.24 9.61
N LEU A 136 9.02 -0.80 9.40
CA LEU A 136 8.44 -1.12 8.09
C LEU A 136 7.54 0.02 7.58
N ALA A 137 6.66 0.53 8.43
CA ALA A 137 5.81 1.67 8.10
C ALA A 137 6.66 2.91 7.75
N LEU A 138 7.68 3.21 8.56
CA LEU A 138 8.61 4.30 8.29
C LEU A 138 9.36 4.10 6.97
N ALA A 139 9.85 2.90 6.68
CA ALA A 139 10.54 2.60 5.43
C ALA A 139 9.63 2.82 4.22
N THR A 140 8.36 2.39 4.28
CA THR A 140 7.40 2.65 3.19
C THR A 140 7.09 4.15 3.01
N LEU A 141 7.01 4.91 4.12
CA LEU A 141 6.83 6.35 4.05
C LEU A 141 8.05 7.05 3.43
N LEU A 142 9.25 6.62 3.80
CA LEU A 142 10.50 7.14 3.24
C LEU A 142 10.61 6.84 1.74
N GLN A 143 10.31 5.60 1.31
CA GLN A 143 10.30 5.22 -0.10
C GLN A 143 9.31 6.06 -0.92
N ASN A 144 8.12 6.33 -0.37
CA ASN A 144 7.10 7.14 -1.04
C ASN A 144 7.42 8.64 -1.03
N SER A 145 8.28 9.12 -0.13
CA SER A 145 8.65 10.53 -0.04
C SER A 145 9.65 10.99 -1.11
N GLY A 146 10.15 10.08 -1.96
CA GLY A 146 11.15 10.39 -2.99
C GLY A 146 12.55 10.69 -2.44
N LEU A 147 12.72 10.73 -1.11
CA LEU A 147 13.99 10.93 -0.44
C LEU A 147 14.88 9.68 -0.59
N GLY A 148 16.03 9.84 -1.24
CA GLY A 148 17.02 8.76 -1.43
C GLY A 148 16.83 7.89 -2.68
N GLN A 149 15.83 8.18 -3.52
CA GLN A 149 15.68 7.56 -4.84
C GLN A 149 16.79 8.07 -5.79
N PRO A 150 17.31 7.24 -6.71
CA PRO A 150 18.27 7.71 -7.70
C PRO A 150 17.62 8.79 -8.58
N PRO A 151 18.37 9.83 -9.00
CA PRO A 151 17.84 10.96 -9.78
C PRO A 151 17.18 10.56 -11.09
N THR A 152 17.55 9.40 -11.64
CA THR A 152 17.02 8.82 -12.86
C THR A 152 15.80 7.92 -12.64
N SER A 153 15.37 7.66 -11.40
CA SER A 153 14.19 6.84 -11.15
C SER A 153 12.90 7.53 -11.58
N LYS A 154 11.93 6.76 -12.07
CA LYS A 154 10.57 7.24 -12.31
C LYS A 154 9.94 7.92 -11.08
N ALA A 155 10.14 7.38 -9.87
CA ALA A 155 9.54 7.95 -8.67
C ALA A 155 10.07 9.36 -8.35
N TYR A 156 11.39 9.57 -8.43
CA TYR A 156 11.99 10.88 -8.25
C TYR A 156 11.52 11.87 -9.31
N LEU A 157 11.56 11.49 -10.58
CA LEU A 157 11.17 12.38 -11.68
C LEU A 157 9.67 12.65 -11.70
N SER A 158 8.83 11.69 -11.30
CA SER A 158 7.39 11.90 -11.11
C SER A 158 7.11 12.89 -9.99
N PHE A 159 7.88 12.84 -8.90
CA PHE A 159 7.79 13.83 -7.83
C PHE A 159 8.19 15.23 -8.33
N VAL A 160 9.32 15.37 -9.03
CA VAL A 160 9.74 16.65 -9.64
C VAL A 160 8.66 17.19 -10.58
N ALA A 161 8.14 16.35 -11.47
CA ALA A 161 7.04 16.69 -12.36
C ALA A 161 5.79 17.17 -11.60
N SER A 162 5.42 16.49 -10.50
CA SER A 162 4.27 16.89 -9.67
C SER A 162 4.44 18.27 -9.02
N VAL A 163 5.68 18.67 -8.71
CA VAL A 163 5.97 20.00 -8.17
C VAL A 163 5.85 21.06 -9.27
N VAL A 164 6.41 20.80 -10.45
CA VAL A 164 6.32 21.71 -11.61
C VAL A 164 4.86 21.90 -12.04
N ASN A 165 4.10 20.80 -12.10
CA ASN A 165 2.68 20.77 -12.50
C ASN A 165 1.77 21.65 -11.62
N LYS A 166 2.17 22.01 -10.40
CA LYS A 166 1.41 22.96 -9.56
C LYS A 166 1.29 24.36 -10.16
N THR A 167 2.20 24.70 -11.08
CA THR A 167 2.24 26.00 -11.75
C THR A 167 1.80 25.93 -13.21
N LEU A 168 1.36 24.75 -13.67
CA LEU A 168 0.93 24.50 -15.05
C LEU A 168 -0.61 24.43 -15.15
N PRO A 169 -1.20 24.72 -16.33
CA PRO A 169 -0.53 25.10 -17.57
C PRO A 169 0.03 26.53 -17.51
N LYS A 170 1.15 26.76 -18.21
CA LYS A 170 1.83 28.05 -18.26
C LYS A 170 2.11 28.45 -19.70
N LYS A 171 1.55 29.58 -20.12
CA LYS A 171 1.86 30.19 -21.41
C LYS A 171 3.31 30.72 -21.39
N LEU A 172 4.14 30.26 -22.32
CA LEU A 172 5.54 30.71 -22.45
C LEU A 172 5.65 31.93 -23.35
N ASP A 173 4.89 31.94 -24.43
CA ASP A 173 4.86 33.01 -25.43
C ASP A 173 3.47 33.06 -26.12
N SER A 174 3.32 33.85 -27.19
CA SER A 174 2.04 33.97 -27.89
C SER A 174 1.60 32.70 -28.63
N GLU A 175 2.52 31.80 -28.95
CA GLU A 175 2.32 30.60 -29.77
C GLU A 175 2.48 29.27 -29.00
N THR A 176 3.10 29.26 -27.82
CA THR A 176 3.48 28.05 -27.07
C THR A 176 3.03 28.09 -25.62
N GLU A 177 2.45 26.98 -25.16
CA GLU A 177 2.04 26.76 -23.78
C GLU A 177 2.67 25.46 -23.24
N LEU A 178 3.28 25.53 -22.05
CA LEU A 178 3.69 24.34 -21.32
C LEU A 178 2.48 23.79 -20.57
N VAL A 179 2.00 22.61 -20.97
CA VAL A 179 0.74 22.03 -20.46
C VAL A 179 1.00 21.17 -19.23
N GLU A 180 1.99 20.29 -19.30
CA GLU A 180 2.35 19.39 -18.21
C GLU A 180 3.81 18.97 -18.29
N THR A 181 4.30 18.46 -17.17
CA THR A 181 5.55 17.73 -17.05
C THR A 181 5.26 16.31 -16.57
N GLU A 182 6.00 15.34 -17.08
CA GLU A 182 5.90 13.93 -16.72
C GLU A 182 7.28 13.37 -16.40
N GLY A 183 7.38 12.57 -15.34
CA GLY A 183 8.60 11.85 -14.99
C GLY A 183 8.53 10.38 -15.40
N LEU A 184 9.44 9.97 -16.29
CA LEU A 184 9.64 8.58 -16.70
C LEU A 184 10.97 8.06 -16.16
N ASP A 185 11.29 6.79 -16.38
CA ASP A 185 12.61 6.25 -16.02
C ASP A 185 13.70 6.92 -16.88
N GLY A 186 14.56 7.69 -16.22
CA GLY A 186 15.70 8.41 -16.80
C GLY A 186 15.33 9.66 -17.59
N VAL A 187 14.05 9.99 -17.74
CA VAL A 187 13.60 11.07 -18.63
C VAL A 187 12.57 11.96 -17.94
N LEU A 188 12.85 13.27 -17.89
CA LEU A 188 11.87 14.30 -17.51
C LEU A 188 11.29 14.92 -18.77
N VAL A 189 10.00 14.74 -19.01
CA VAL A 189 9.32 15.17 -20.23
C VAL A 189 8.55 16.46 -19.96
N TYR A 190 8.90 17.54 -20.65
CA TYR A 190 8.08 18.75 -20.74
C TYR A 190 7.18 18.68 -21.97
N ARG A 191 5.87 18.78 -21.78
CA ARG A 191 4.88 18.72 -22.87
C ARG A 191 4.36 20.10 -23.21
N TYR A 192 4.74 20.58 -24.38
CA TYR A 192 4.31 21.85 -24.93
C TYR A 192 3.16 21.64 -25.91
N ARG A 193 2.28 22.63 -25.99
CA ARG A 193 1.19 22.70 -26.95
C ARG A 193 1.28 24.02 -27.73
N MET A 194 1.21 23.93 -29.04
CA MET A 194 1.07 25.08 -29.92
C MET A 194 -0.35 25.64 -29.78
N VAL A 195 -0.48 26.95 -29.53
CA VAL A 195 -1.78 27.60 -29.30
C VAL A 195 -2.58 27.69 -30.60
N ASN A 196 -1.91 28.03 -31.71
CA ASN A 196 -2.59 28.43 -32.96
C ASN A 196 -2.27 27.58 -34.20
N ARG A 197 -1.37 26.58 -34.11
CA ARG A 197 -0.87 25.84 -35.30
C ARG A 197 -1.15 24.35 -35.20
N SER A 198 -1.43 23.71 -36.34
CA SER A 198 -1.54 22.25 -36.47
C SER A 198 -0.22 21.61 -36.91
N ALA A 199 -0.03 20.31 -36.64
CA ALA A 199 1.20 19.61 -37.01
C ALA A 199 1.47 19.62 -38.52
N ASN A 200 0.41 19.60 -39.34
CA ASN A 200 0.51 19.55 -40.80
C ASN A 200 1.03 20.85 -41.41
N GLU A 201 0.95 21.96 -40.68
CA GLU A 201 1.43 23.29 -41.11
C GLU A 201 2.86 23.55 -40.62
N MET A 202 3.47 22.57 -39.95
CA MET A 202 4.75 22.71 -39.28
C MET A 202 5.80 21.78 -39.88
N ASP A 203 6.99 22.33 -40.11
CA ASP A 203 8.18 21.54 -40.46
C ASP A 203 8.93 21.19 -39.17
N ALA A 204 8.86 19.92 -38.77
CA ALA A 204 9.52 19.42 -37.57
C ALA A 204 11.05 19.64 -37.61
N GLY A 205 11.67 19.46 -38.78
CA GLY A 205 13.12 19.64 -38.95
C GLY A 205 13.53 21.11 -38.81
N ARG A 206 12.73 22.03 -39.34
CA ARG A 206 12.93 23.48 -39.13
C ARG A 206 12.75 23.86 -37.67
N LEU A 207 11.70 23.34 -37.02
CA LEU A 207 11.44 23.61 -35.61
C LEU A 207 12.61 23.16 -34.73
N VAL A 208 13.17 21.97 -34.98
CA VAL A 208 14.37 21.50 -34.25
C VAL A 208 15.56 22.43 -34.46
N ARG A 209 15.83 22.85 -35.70
CA ARG A 209 16.96 23.76 -35.98
C ARG A 209 16.82 25.11 -35.27
N ASP A 210 15.60 25.65 -35.24
CA ASP A 210 15.34 26.98 -34.69
C ASP A 210 15.27 26.97 -33.15
N VAL A 211 14.76 25.90 -32.54
CA VAL A 211 14.48 25.83 -31.10
C VAL A 211 15.58 25.13 -30.30
N ARG A 212 16.22 24.08 -30.85
CA ARG A 212 17.21 23.28 -30.11
C ARG A 212 18.37 24.11 -29.55
N PRO A 213 18.98 25.07 -30.27
CA PRO A 213 20.11 25.85 -29.73
C PRO A 213 19.74 26.62 -28.45
N SER A 214 18.54 27.18 -28.39
CA SER A 214 18.02 27.89 -27.22
C SER A 214 17.78 26.94 -26.06
N LEU A 215 17.19 25.76 -26.31
CA LEU A 215 16.96 24.74 -25.27
C LEU A 215 18.26 24.20 -24.69
N VAL A 216 19.26 23.91 -25.53
CA VAL A 216 20.60 23.50 -25.08
C VAL A 216 21.21 24.59 -24.21
N THR A 217 21.18 25.84 -24.67
CA THR A 217 21.73 26.97 -23.92
C THR A 217 21.06 27.11 -22.54
N GLU A 218 19.73 27.10 -22.48
CA GLU A 218 18.97 27.19 -21.23
C GLU A 218 19.27 26.01 -20.30
N ALA A 219 19.24 24.78 -20.83
CA ALA A 219 19.50 23.58 -20.04
C ALA A 219 20.93 23.52 -19.50
N CYS A 220 21.92 23.97 -20.27
CA CYS A 220 23.34 23.93 -19.91
C CYS A 220 23.80 25.10 -19.03
N THR A 221 23.05 26.21 -18.98
CA THR A 221 23.38 27.40 -18.17
C THR A 221 22.49 27.57 -16.92
N SER A 222 21.39 26.82 -16.83
CA SER A 222 20.49 26.85 -15.67
C SER A 222 20.79 25.78 -14.62
N GLN A 223 20.06 25.83 -13.51
CA GLN A 223 20.11 24.81 -12.44
C GLN A 223 19.82 23.40 -12.96
N THR A 224 19.07 23.27 -14.06
CA THR A 224 18.73 22.02 -14.75
C THR A 224 19.95 21.17 -15.06
N ARG A 225 21.07 21.79 -15.44
CA ARG A 225 22.32 21.07 -15.67
C ARG A 225 22.76 20.28 -14.45
N GLN A 226 22.90 20.97 -13.32
CA GLN A 226 23.47 20.40 -12.10
C GLN A 226 22.50 19.42 -11.42
N THR A 227 21.19 19.69 -11.50
CA THR A 227 20.18 18.89 -10.80
C THR A 227 19.72 17.67 -11.59
N LEU A 228 19.79 17.72 -12.92
CA LEU A 228 19.26 16.68 -13.80
C LEU A 228 20.32 16.13 -14.76
N LEU A 229 20.87 16.94 -15.66
CA LEU A 229 21.72 16.45 -16.75
C LEU A 229 22.99 15.77 -16.23
N ASP A 230 23.75 16.44 -15.36
CA ASP A 230 24.99 15.91 -14.75
C ASP A 230 24.73 14.65 -13.91
N ARG A 231 23.47 14.41 -13.53
CA ARG A 231 23.03 13.24 -12.76
C ARG A 231 22.43 12.14 -13.65
N GLY A 232 22.63 12.22 -14.97
CA GLY A 232 22.23 11.21 -15.94
C GLY A 232 20.77 11.27 -16.39
N VAL A 233 20.04 12.33 -16.06
CA VAL A 233 18.65 12.53 -16.50
C VAL A 233 18.63 13.15 -17.90
N THR A 234 17.80 12.61 -18.78
CA THR A 234 17.49 13.23 -20.08
C THR A 234 16.33 14.19 -19.91
N VAL A 235 16.46 15.41 -20.43
CA VAL A 235 15.35 16.38 -20.46
C VAL A 235 14.75 16.36 -21.86
N ARG A 236 13.50 15.90 -21.97
CA ARG A 236 12.78 15.77 -23.24
C ARG A 236 11.76 16.89 -23.39
N HIS A 237 11.87 17.68 -24.45
CA HIS A 237 10.90 18.69 -24.83
C HIS A 237 10.00 18.13 -25.94
N SER A 238 8.77 17.75 -25.60
CA SER A 238 7.77 17.21 -26.54
C SER A 238 6.83 18.34 -26.97
N TYR A 239 6.95 18.79 -28.22
CA TYR A 239 6.10 19.80 -28.83
C TYR A 239 4.93 19.14 -29.54
N ARG A 240 3.72 19.53 -29.14
CA ARG A 240 2.47 19.05 -29.72
C ARG A 240 1.72 20.20 -30.39
N ASP A 241 0.95 19.88 -31.40
CA ASP A 241 0.09 20.85 -32.07
C ASP A 241 -1.13 21.23 -31.21
N LYS A 242 -1.96 22.15 -31.71
CA LYS A 242 -3.18 22.59 -31.02
C LYS A 242 -4.17 21.46 -30.69
N ASP A 243 -4.13 20.36 -31.45
CA ASP A 243 -5.00 19.18 -31.32
C ASP A 243 -4.35 18.07 -30.46
N GLY A 244 -3.14 18.32 -29.93
CA GLY A 244 -2.42 17.40 -29.05
C GLY A 244 -1.60 16.33 -29.78
N ARG A 245 -1.50 16.38 -31.12
CA ARG A 245 -0.64 15.49 -31.90
C ARG A 245 0.82 15.89 -31.73
N GLU A 246 1.69 14.92 -31.53
CA GLU A 246 3.13 15.20 -31.42
C GLU A 246 3.70 15.67 -32.75
N VAL A 247 4.41 16.80 -32.71
CA VAL A 247 5.14 17.38 -33.85
C VAL A 247 6.59 16.93 -33.79
N VAL A 248 7.24 17.10 -32.64
CA VAL A 248 8.63 16.68 -32.41
C VAL A 248 8.94 16.52 -30.93
N ALA A 249 9.88 15.63 -30.62
CA ALA A 249 10.51 15.51 -29.31
C ALA A 249 12.01 15.82 -29.44
N ILE A 250 12.51 16.73 -28.60
CA ILE A 250 13.91 17.13 -28.56
C ILE A 250 14.50 16.71 -27.22
N ASP A 251 15.48 15.82 -27.25
CA ASP A 251 16.18 15.36 -26.06
C ASP A 251 17.46 16.17 -25.85
N ILE A 252 17.65 16.61 -24.61
CA ILE A 252 18.86 17.25 -24.11
C ILE A 252 19.49 16.32 -23.07
N VAL A 253 20.75 15.98 -23.28
CA VAL A 253 21.56 15.13 -22.39
C VAL A 253 22.82 15.87 -21.94
N ALA A 254 23.51 15.34 -20.92
CA ALA A 254 24.75 15.94 -20.41
C ALA A 254 25.81 16.18 -21.51
N ALA A 255 25.88 15.29 -22.51
CA ALA A 255 26.82 15.39 -23.62
C ALA A 255 26.58 16.63 -24.51
N ASP A 256 25.34 17.14 -24.58
CA ASP A 256 25.02 18.36 -25.33
C ASP A 256 25.62 19.62 -24.69
N CYS A 257 26.02 19.54 -23.43
CA CYS A 257 26.65 20.65 -22.69
C CYS A 257 28.18 20.64 -22.73
N ALA A 258 28.81 19.80 -23.57
CA ALA A 258 30.26 19.66 -23.64
C ALA A 258 30.99 20.98 -23.96
N ASP A 259 30.42 21.79 -24.85
CA ASP A 259 30.99 23.08 -25.26
C ASP A 259 30.70 24.22 -24.26
N TYR A 260 29.77 23.99 -23.33
CA TYR A 260 29.44 24.91 -22.25
C TYR A 260 30.32 24.57 -21.05
N VAL A 261 31.62 24.87 -21.17
CA VAL A 261 32.57 24.71 -20.05
C VAL A 261 32.36 25.86 -19.05
N ARG A 262 32.46 25.51 -17.77
CA ARG A 262 32.26 26.39 -16.60
C ARG A 262 33.32 27.49 -16.53
#